data_AF-A0A7G7ZAX7-F1
#
_entry.id   AF-A0A7G7ZAX7-F1
#
_cell.length_a   1.000
_cell.length_b   1.000
_cell.length_c   1.000
_cell.angle_alpha   90.00
_cell.angle_beta   90.00
_cell.angle_gamma   90.00
#
_symmetry.space_group_name_H-M   'P 1'
#
loop_
_entity.id
_entity.type
_entity.pdbx_description
1 polymer ?
#
loop_
_entity_poly.entity_id
_entity_poly.type
_entity_poly.pdbx_seq_one_letter_code
_entity_poly.pdbx_strand_id
1 'polypeptide(L)' 'MKMKMITTGLFATLMAGSALAMDSAALEEHMAEINENYIETAEEEGKTKALEEKVAELEAMIKMLLDDQDT' A
#
# COMPACT_ATOMS: atom_id res chain seq x y z
N MET A 1 -19.53 6.74 6.24
CA MET A 1 -18.41 6.64 7.21
C MET A 1 -18.50 5.31 7.99
N LYS A 2 -17.77 4.27 7.56
CA LYS A 2 -17.45 3.04 8.33
C LYS A 2 -16.16 2.37 7.81
N MET A 3 -15.07 3.13 7.62
CA MET A 3 -13.78 2.61 7.09
C MET A 3 -12.60 2.69 8.08
N LYS A 4 -12.84 2.99 9.36
CA LYS A 4 -11.77 3.40 10.30
C LYS A 4 -11.05 2.28 11.07
N MET A 5 -11.24 1.00 10.76
CA MET A 5 -10.80 -0.08 11.67
C MET A 5 -9.86 -1.15 11.06
N ILE A 6 -9.59 -1.15 9.76
CA ILE A 6 -8.83 -2.25 9.12
C ILE A 6 -7.34 -1.92 8.91
N THR A 7 -7.00 -0.64 8.81
CA THR A 7 -5.69 -0.18 8.31
C THR A 7 -4.53 -0.29 9.31
N THR A 8 -4.79 -0.38 10.62
CA THR A 8 -3.71 -0.40 11.63
C THR A 8 -3.03 -1.77 11.77
N GLY A 9 -3.70 -2.87 11.39
CA GLY A 9 -3.17 -4.23 11.57
C GLY A 9 -2.21 -4.70 10.46
N LEU A 10 -2.40 -4.19 9.23
CA LEU A 10 -1.75 -4.73 8.03
C LEU A 10 -0.30 -4.27 7.85
N PHE A 11 0.06 -3.09 8.37
CA PHE A 11 1.43 -2.57 8.27
C PHE A 11 2.43 -3.34 9.15
N ALA A 12 1.99 -3.93 10.26
CA ALA A 12 2.86 -4.71 11.13
C ALA A 12 3.35 -6.00 10.46
N THR A 13 2.57 -6.55 9.52
CA THR A 13 2.92 -7.78 8.81
C THR A 13 3.83 -7.56 7.61
N LEU A 14 3.80 -6.39 6.96
CA LEU A 14 4.67 -6.14 5.79
C LEU A 14 6.16 -6.13 6.16
N MET A 15 6.52 -5.67 7.37
CA MET A 15 7.91 -5.65 7.84
C MET A 15 8.42 -7.02 8.29
N ALA A 16 7.53 -7.99 8.52
CA ALA A 16 7.88 -9.35 8.92
C ALA A 16 7.87 -10.36 7.75
N GLY A 17 7.45 -9.92 6.56
CA GLY A 17 7.11 -10.78 5.42
C GLY A 17 7.95 -10.58 4.16
N SER A 18 9.12 -9.92 4.23
CA SER A 18 10.04 -9.73 3.09
C SER A 18 10.69 -11.02 2.55
N ALA A 19 10.07 -12.19 2.78
CA ALA A 19 10.48 -13.49 2.28
C ALA A 19 9.64 -13.99 1.09
N LEU A 20 8.59 -13.26 0.67
CA LEU A 20 7.84 -13.61 -0.54
C LEU A 20 8.51 -12.98 -1.77
N ALA A 21 9.60 -13.60 -2.20
CA ALA A 21 10.33 -13.32 -3.43
C ALA A 21 9.57 -13.88 -4.65
N MET A 22 8.44 -13.27 -5.01
CA MET A 22 7.77 -13.53 -6.29
C MET A 22 7.65 -12.21 -7.06
N ASP A 23 8.33 -12.15 -8.21
CA ASP A 23 8.45 -11.05 -9.18
C ASP A 23 8.55 -9.62 -8.58
N SER A 24 9.70 -9.27 -7.99
CA SER A 24 9.84 -8.04 -7.20
C SER A 24 9.85 -6.74 -8.01
N ALA A 25 10.03 -6.79 -9.33
CA ALA A 25 10.20 -5.58 -10.13
C ALA A 25 8.88 -4.79 -10.27
N ALA A 26 7.78 -5.46 -10.61
CA ALA A 26 6.47 -4.81 -10.71
C ALA A 26 5.98 -4.33 -9.34
N LEU A 27 6.26 -5.09 -8.29
CA LEU A 27 5.96 -4.70 -6.92
C LEU A 27 6.76 -3.47 -6.47
N GLU A 28 8.07 -3.44 -6.78
CA GLU A 28 8.94 -2.29 -6.50
C GLU A 28 8.50 -1.04 -7.28
N GLU A 29 8.11 -1.19 -8.55
CA GLU A 29 7.60 -0.08 -9.38
C GLU A 29 6.33 0.52 -8.79
N HIS A 30 5.34 -0.31 -8.44
CA HIS A 30 4.12 0.18 -7.81
C HIS A 30 4.37 0.77 -6.41
N MET A 31 5.31 0.24 -5.63
CA MET A 31 5.69 0.83 -4.34
C MET A 31 6.38 2.19 -4.50
N ALA A 32 7.15 2.38 -5.59
CA ALA A 32 7.74 3.67 -5.92
C ALA A 32 6.67 4.68 -6.33
N GLU A 33 5.71 4.28 -7.18
CA GLU A 33 4.57 5.10 -7.59
C GLU A 33 3.74 5.58 -6.38
N ILE A 34 3.40 4.67 -5.45
CA ILE A 34 2.69 5.00 -4.20
C ILE A 34 3.47 6.03 -3.35
N ASN A 35 4.80 5.98 -3.37
CA ASN A 35 5.63 6.93 -2.64
C ASN A 35 5.69 8.30 -3.33
N GLU A 36 5.75 8.34 -4.65
CA GLU A 36 5.71 9.59 -5.43
C GLU A 36 4.36 10.30 -5.24
N ASN A 37 3.25 9.57 -5.39
CA ASN A 37 1.89 10.09 -5.14
C ASN A 37 1.74 10.65 -3.72
N TYR A 38 2.34 9.98 -2.72
CA TYR A 38 2.34 10.46 -1.36
C TYR A 38 3.07 11.81 -1.22
N ILE A 39 4.21 12.00 -1.89
CA ILE A 39 4.97 13.25 -1.80
C ILE A 39 4.16 14.38 -2.41
N GLU A 40 3.62 14.19 -3.62
CA GLU A 40 2.82 15.19 -4.33
C GLU A 40 1.57 15.57 -3.51
N THR A 41 0.81 14.57 -3.06
CA THR A 41 -0.40 14.79 -2.28
C THR A 41 -0.10 15.42 -0.91
N ALA A 42 1.03 15.08 -0.29
CA ALA A 42 1.42 15.66 0.99
C ALA A 42 1.78 17.15 0.86
N GLU A 43 2.32 17.55 -0.29
CA GLU A 43 2.63 18.93 -0.62
C GLU A 43 1.37 19.73 -0.99
N GLU A 44 0.44 19.15 -1.76
CA GLU A 44 -0.75 19.86 -2.26
C GLU A 44 -1.93 19.87 -1.27
N GLU A 45 -2.20 18.72 -0.64
CA GLU A 45 -3.44 18.48 0.12
C GLU A 45 -3.20 18.16 1.60
N GLY A 46 -1.94 17.98 1.97
CA GLY A 46 -1.50 17.79 3.34
C GLY A 46 -1.33 16.33 3.73
N LYS A 47 -0.43 16.12 4.70
CA LYS A 47 0.07 14.80 5.11
C LYS A 47 -1.01 13.80 5.51
N THR A 48 -2.10 14.25 6.13
CA THR A 48 -3.18 13.33 6.55
C THR A 48 -3.89 12.73 5.35
N LYS A 49 -4.23 13.53 4.35
CA LYS A 49 -4.91 13.03 3.14
C LYS A 49 -3.97 12.15 2.32
N ALA A 50 -2.72 12.58 2.17
CA ALA A 50 -1.67 11.77 1.53
C ALA A 50 -1.48 10.40 2.21
N LEU A 51 -1.53 10.34 3.55
CA LEU A 51 -1.46 9.06 4.27
C LEU A 51 -2.72 8.21 4.06
N GLU A 52 -3.92 8.79 4.04
CA GLU A 52 -5.16 8.04 3.77
C GLU A 52 -5.13 7.42 2.38
N GLU A 53 -4.65 8.16 1.37
CA GLU A 53 -4.55 7.69 -0.01
C GLU A 53 -3.48 6.62 -0.19
N LYS A 54 -2.27 6.86 0.33
CA LYS A 54 -1.18 5.86 0.35
C LYS A 54 -1.62 4.53 0.95
N VAL A 55 -2.38 4.57 2.04
CA VAL A 55 -2.87 3.36 2.69
C VAL A 55 -3.89 2.64 1.81
N ALA A 56 -4.80 3.35 1.15
CA ALA A 56 -5.78 2.75 0.24
C ALA A 56 -5.11 2.08 -0.98
N GLU A 57 -4.07 2.71 -1.55
CA GLU A 57 -3.30 2.14 -2.66
C GLU A 57 -2.56 0.85 -2.25
N LEU A 58 -1.96 0.84 -1.06
CA LEU A 58 -1.31 -0.36 -0.52
C LEU A 58 -2.31 -1.49 -0.24
N GLU A 59 -3.50 -1.18 0.27
CA GLU A 59 -4.57 -2.18 0.45
C GLU A 59 -5.01 -2.79 -0.89
N ALA A 60 -5.12 -1.97 -1.94
CA ALA A 60 -5.47 -2.45 -3.29
C ALA A 60 -4.38 -3.36 -3.87
N MET A 61 -3.10 -2.98 -3.74
CA MET A 61 -1.96 -3.79 -4.15
C MET A 61 -1.95 -5.16 -3.44
N ILE A 62 -2.12 -5.18 -2.12
CA ILE A 62 -2.16 -6.43 -1.36
C ILE A 62 -3.34 -7.30 -1.79
N LYS A 63 -4.49 -6.69 -2.07
CA LYS A 63 -5.66 -7.42 -2.55
C LYS A 63 -5.39 -8.10 -3.90
N MET A 64 -4.78 -7.40 -4.86
CA MET A 64 -4.38 -8.00 -6.14
C MET A 64 -3.43 -9.18 -5.94
N LEU A 65 -2.44 -9.06 -5.05
CA LEU A 65 -1.50 -10.14 -4.74
C LEU A 65 -2.14 -11.36 -4.06
N LEU A 66 -3.21 -11.17 -3.29
CA LEU A 66 -3.96 -12.26 -2.67
C LEU A 66 -4.88 -12.94 -3.68
N ASP A 67 -5.58 -12.15 -4.51
CA ASP A 67 -6.47 -12.66 -5.56
C ASP A 67 -5.68 -13.48 -6.61
N ASP A 68 -4.43 -13.10 -6.92
CA ASP A 68 -3.54 -13.85 -7.83
C ASP A 68 -3.03 -15.19 -7.27
N GLN A 69 -3.12 -15.42 -5.95
CA GLN A 69 -2.68 -16.68 -5.30
C GLN A 69 -3.77 -17.77 -5.25
N ASP A 70 -5.02 -17.43 -5.54
CA ASP A 70 -6.18 -18.36 -5.49
C ASP A 70 -6.48 -19.06 -6.83
N THR A 71 -5.58 -18.97 -7.83
CA THR A 71 -5.63 -19.70 -9.12
C THR A 71 -4.49 -20.69 -9.28
#